data_AF-A0A176EVB4-F1
#
_entry.id   AF-A0A176EVB4-F1
#
_cell.length_a   1.000
_cell.length_b   1.000
_cell.length_c   1.000
_cell.angle_alpha   90.00
_cell.angle_beta   90.00
_cell.angle_gamma   90.00
#
_symmetry.space_group_name_H-M   'P 1'
#
loop_
_entity.id
_entity.type
_entity.pdbx_description
1 polymer ?
#
loop_
_entity_poly.entity_id
_entity_poly.type
_entity_poly.pdbx_seq_one_letter_code
_entity_poly.pdbx_strand_id
1 'polypeptide(L)'
;MQKSVLILGASGRFGRNAADAFWNAGWSVRAFDRRKDDLNDAARGADVIVAAWNPAYPDWAAQMPTLHARIQDAARLSGAMVLIPGNVYVYGEHTPAPWSEETPHDAANPLGQLRAGMEQSYRESGVQTVVLRAGDFIDTEASGNWLDRMMLPSLPKDRFTYPGRPDIPHAWAYLPDLARAAAEIAGQKESLPAFTDVTFAGYTLSGDDMAEMLSDITGRDIALRRMSWLPVQVASPVWPLGRSLLEMRYLWDTPHWLESDRFDTLCPRFAPTPPEEALARAAGPWLKPARKRCRTHSMRRSTQTTL
;
A
#
# COMPACT_ATOMS: atom_id res chain seq x y z
N MET A 1 24.17 20.26 -4.16
CA MET A 1 23.60 19.57 -5.32
C MET A 1 22.14 19.27 -5.03
N GLN A 2 21.26 19.34 -6.03
CA GLN A 2 19.86 18.95 -5.86
C GLN A 2 19.78 17.43 -5.73
N LYS A 3 19.10 16.90 -4.70
CA LYS A 3 18.93 15.46 -4.51
C LYS A 3 18.12 14.86 -5.67
N SER A 4 18.48 13.67 -6.15
CA SER A 4 17.79 12.96 -7.23
C SER A 4 17.32 11.57 -6.82
N VAL A 5 16.11 11.21 -7.25
CA VAL A 5 15.53 9.89 -7.06
C VAL A 5 15.23 9.24 -8.41
N LEU A 6 15.62 7.97 -8.58
CA LEU A 6 15.21 7.12 -9.69
C LEU A 6 14.08 6.19 -9.22
N ILE A 7 12.91 6.27 -9.84
CA ILE A 7 11.75 5.45 -9.50
C ILE A 7 11.58 4.33 -10.50
N LEU A 8 11.77 3.10 -10.02
CA LEU A 8 11.49 1.88 -10.77
C LEU A 8 10.01 1.53 -10.60
N GLY A 9 9.25 1.50 -11.70
CA GLY A 9 7.81 1.25 -11.63
C GLY A 9 6.98 2.50 -11.31
N ALA A 10 7.36 3.66 -11.87
CA ALA A 10 6.68 4.95 -11.67
C ALA A 10 5.17 4.95 -12.06
N SER A 11 4.74 4.06 -12.95
CA SER A 11 3.33 3.89 -13.31
C SER A 11 2.55 2.97 -12.35
N GLY A 12 3.23 2.35 -11.38
CA GLY A 12 2.62 1.50 -10.36
C GLY A 12 2.05 2.32 -9.20
N ARG A 13 1.23 1.67 -8.37
CA ARG A 13 0.50 2.32 -7.27
C ARG A 13 1.42 3.07 -6.30
N PHE A 14 2.50 2.43 -5.84
CA PHE A 14 3.47 3.07 -4.96
C PHE A 14 4.34 4.06 -5.74
N GLY A 15 4.81 3.68 -6.93
CA GLY A 15 5.72 4.49 -7.73
C GLY A 15 5.17 5.86 -8.11
N ARG A 16 3.88 5.97 -8.44
CA ARG A 16 3.24 7.26 -8.74
C ARG A 16 3.15 8.16 -7.51
N ASN A 17 2.72 7.61 -6.37
CA ASN A 17 2.63 8.35 -5.11
C ASN A 17 4.02 8.78 -4.64
N ALA A 18 5.04 7.92 -4.83
CA ALA A 18 6.43 8.25 -4.58
C ALA A 18 6.92 9.39 -5.49
N ALA A 19 6.59 9.37 -6.79
CA ALA A 19 6.95 10.47 -7.69
C ALA A 19 6.42 11.81 -7.19
N ASP A 20 5.14 11.87 -6.80
CA ASP A 20 4.53 13.08 -6.25
C ASP A 20 5.16 13.49 -4.92
N ALA A 21 5.37 12.53 -4.00
CA ALA A 21 5.94 12.81 -2.68
C ALA A 21 7.38 13.34 -2.76
N PHE A 22 8.23 12.71 -3.57
CA PHE A 22 9.61 13.15 -3.77
C PHE A 22 9.68 14.51 -4.50
N TRP A 23 8.83 14.73 -5.51
CA TRP A 23 8.73 16.03 -6.19
C TRP A 23 8.33 17.14 -5.20
N ASN A 24 7.30 16.90 -4.39
CA ASN A 24 6.85 17.85 -3.36
C ASN A 24 7.91 18.09 -2.27
N ALA A 25 8.80 17.13 -2.03
CA ALA A 25 9.95 17.28 -1.15
C ALA A 25 11.17 17.96 -1.82
N GLY A 26 11.05 18.43 -3.06
CA GLY A 26 12.08 19.18 -3.78
C GLY A 26 13.15 18.33 -4.50
N TRP A 27 12.92 17.03 -4.63
CA TRP A 27 13.84 16.13 -5.33
C TRP A 27 13.69 16.23 -6.85
N SER A 28 14.78 16.01 -7.57
CA SER A 28 14.75 15.74 -9.00
C SER A 28 14.30 14.29 -9.23
N VAL A 29 13.05 14.12 -9.70
CA VAL A 29 12.42 12.82 -9.92
C VAL A 29 12.68 12.31 -11.33
N ARG A 30 13.18 11.08 -11.44
CA ARG A 30 13.42 10.39 -12.71
C ARG A 30 12.66 9.07 -12.72
N ALA A 31 11.85 8.84 -13.74
CA ALA A 31 11.14 7.58 -13.92
C ALA A 31 11.95 6.64 -14.83
N PHE A 32 12.08 5.38 -14.43
CA PHE A 32 12.72 4.35 -15.25
C PHE A 32 11.73 3.66 -16.18
N ASP A 33 12.00 3.65 -17.49
CA ASP A 33 11.25 2.90 -18.50
C ASP A 33 12.01 1.62 -18.89
N ARG A 34 11.58 0.47 -18.35
CA ARG A 34 12.18 -0.85 -18.61
C ARG A 34 12.22 -1.28 -20.09
N ARG A 35 11.50 -0.61 -20.99
CA ARG A 35 11.52 -0.90 -22.43
C ARG A 35 12.62 -0.16 -23.17
N LYS A 36 13.15 0.91 -22.59
CA LYS A 36 14.03 1.86 -23.28
C LYS A 36 15.33 2.11 -22.53
N ASP A 37 15.29 2.06 -21.21
CA ASP A 37 16.40 2.46 -20.36
C ASP A 37 17.25 1.26 -19.95
N ASP A 38 18.56 1.46 -19.89
CA ASP A 38 19.46 0.60 -19.13
C ASP A 38 19.48 1.05 -17.66
N LEU A 39 19.36 0.09 -16.74
CA LEU A 39 19.22 0.40 -15.32
C LEU A 39 20.50 0.97 -14.70
N ASN A 40 21.67 0.50 -15.14
CA ASN A 40 22.94 0.98 -14.60
C ASN A 40 23.20 2.41 -15.08
N ASP A 41 22.92 2.70 -16.35
CA ASP A 41 23.03 4.05 -16.89
C ASP A 41 22.02 4.99 -16.23
N ALA A 42 20.77 4.55 -16.06
CA ALA A 42 19.72 5.32 -15.40
C ALA A 42 20.04 5.58 -13.92
N ALA A 43 20.72 4.66 -13.22
CA ALA A 43 21.08 4.86 -11.81
C ALA A 43 22.17 5.91 -11.60
N ARG A 44 23.00 6.23 -12.59
CA ARG A 44 24.07 7.24 -12.44
C ARG A 44 23.50 8.58 -11.99
N GLY A 45 24.11 9.15 -10.96
CA GLY A 45 23.69 10.42 -10.36
C GLY A 45 22.38 10.36 -9.57
N ALA A 46 21.80 9.17 -9.32
CA ALA A 46 20.73 9.02 -8.34
C ALA A 46 21.30 9.00 -6.92
N ASP A 47 20.69 9.74 -6.00
CA ASP A 47 20.96 9.56 -4.58
C ASP A 47 20.20 8.35 -4.03
N VAL A 48 18.99 8.10 -4.56
CA VAL A 48 18.07 7.04 -4.14
C VAL A 48 17.45 6.33 -5.35
N ILE A 49 17.35 5.01 -5.28
CA ILE A 49 16.57 4.16 -6.20
C ILE A 49 15.34 3.64 -5.44
N VAL A 50 14.14 4.03 -5.86
CA VAL A 50 12.88 3.48 -5.32
C VAL A 50 12.52 2.22 -6.10
N ALA A 51 12.63 1.06 -5.46
CA ALA A 51 12.36 -0.26 -6.03
C ALA A 51 10.86 -0.63 -5.99
N ALA A 52 10.01 0.18 -6.62
CA ALA A 52 8.56 -0.05 -6.67
C ALA A 52 8.10 -0.95 -7.83
N TRP A 53 9.04 -1.54 -8.57
CA TRP A 53 8.78 -2.49 -9.63
C TRP A 53 8.62 -3.89 -9.06
N ASN A 54 7.39 -4.40 -9.04
CA ASN A 54 7.09 -5.78 -8.63
C ASN A 54 6.49 -6.57 -9.81
N PRO A 55 6.96 -7.79 -10.09
CA PRO A 55 6.26 -8.74 -10.97
C PRO A 55 4.88 -9.14 -10.41
N ALA A 56 4.05 -9.79 -11.22
CA ALA A 56 2.81 -10.39 -10.71
C ALA A 56 3.14 -11.56 -9.76
N TYR A 57 2.30 -11.83 -8.75
CA TYR A 57 2.58 -12.87 -7.74
C TYR A 57 2.99 -14.23 -8.33
N PRO A 58 2.36 -14.76 -9.40
CA PRO A 58 2.76 -16.05 -9.98
C PRO A 58 4.18 -16.05 -10.55
N ASP A 59 4.71 -14.88 -10.89
CA ASP A 59 6.02 -14.71 -11.51
C ASP A 59 7.13 -14.40 -10.50
N TRP A 60 6.81 -14.21 -9.21
CA TRP A 60 7.77 -13.77 -8.20
C TRP A 60 8.97 -14.71 -8.08
N ALA A 61 8.71 -16.02 -7.99
CA ALA A 61 9.76 -17.02 -7.88
C ALA A 61 10.76 -16.97 -9.05
N ALA A 62 10.27 -16.69 -10.26
CA ALA A 62 11.08 -16.65 -11.46
C ALA A 62 11.79 -15.31 -11.67
N GLN A 63 11.19 -14.19 -11.25
CA GLN A 63 11.64 -12.85 -11.63
C GLN A 63 12.24 -12.02 -10.50
N MET A 64 11.78 -12.17 -9.24
CA MET A 64 12.25 -11.31 -8.13
C MET A 64 13.75 -11.42 -7.86
N PRO A 65 14.37 -12.62 -7.79
CA PRO A 65 15.79 -12.71 -7.48
C PRO A 65 16.66 -11.96 -8.51
N THR A 66 16.43 -12.21 -9.79
CA THR A 66 17.15 -11.54 -10.89
C THR A 66 16.88 -10.04 -10.93
N LEU A 67 15.63 -9.62 -10.70
CA LEU A 67 15.27 -8.21 -10.67
C LEU A 67 16.02 -7.47 -9.56
N HIS A 68 15.99 -8.00 -8.33
CA HIS A 68 16.64 -7.36 -7.20
C HIS A 68 18.17 -7.42 -7.27
N ALA A 69 18.76 -8.48 -7.84
CA ALA A 69 20.18 -8.52 -8.14
C ALA A 69 20.60 -7.36 -9.07
N ARG A 70 19.84 -7.10 -10.14
CA ARG A 70 20.09 -5.96 -11.05
C ARG A 70 19.96 -4.60 -10.36
N ILE A 71 18.99 -4.45 -9.45
CA ILE A 71 18.83 -3.23 -8.66
C ILE A 71 20.03 -3.03 -7.73
N GLN A 72 20.49 -4.09 -7.06
CA GLN A 72 21.68 -4.04 -6.21
C GLN A 72 22.92 -3.65 -7.03
N ASP A 73 23.12 -4.22 -8.22
CA ASP A 73 24.25 -3.87 -9.09
C ASP A 73 24.22 -2.39 -9.51
N ALA A 74 23.04 -1.90 -9.92
CA ALA A 74 22.88 -0.49 -10.27
C ALA A 74 23.13 0.44 -9.07
N ALA A 75 22.70 0.04 -7.87
CA ALA A 75 22.95 0.77 -6.63
C ALA A 75 24.45 0.79 -6.26
N ARG A 76 25.15 -0.35 -6.37
CA ARG A 76 26.60 -0.43 -6.15
C ARG A 76 27.37 0.48 -7.11
N LEU A 77 26.99 0.49 -8.38
CA LEU A 77 27.64 1.31 -9.40
C LEU A 77 27.41 2.81 -9.21
N SER A 78 26.23 3.19 -8.73
CA SER A 78 25.84 4.61 -8.57
C SER A 78 26.12 5.19 -7.19
N GLY A 79 26.30 4.34 -6.16
CA GLY A 79 26.30 4.75 -4.76
C GLY A 79 24.91 5.17 -4.25
N ALA A 80 23.84 4.84 -4.98
CA ALA A 80 22.48 5.15 -4.59
C ALA A 80 22.01 4.24 -3.44
N MET A 81 21.26 4.81 -2.50
CA MET A 81 20.52 4.02 -1.52
C MET A 81 19.30 3.38 -2.18
N VAL A 82 18.97 2.13 -1.87
CA VAL A 82 17.76 1.47 -2.36
C VAL A 82 16.64 1.61 -1.34
N LEU A 83 15.50 2.18 -1.75
CA LEU A 83 14.28 2.21 -0.95
C LEU A 83 13.31 1.16 -1.50
N ILE A 84 12.92 0.22 -0.65
CA ILE A 84 12.01 -0.88 -0.98
C ILE A 84 10.69 -0.65 -0.26
N PRO A 85 9.55 -0.56 -0.99
CA PRO A 85 8.24 -0.68 -0.36
C PRO A 85 8.05 -2.14 0.09
N GLY A 86 8.26 -2.37 1.39
CA GLY A 86 8.09 -3.67 2.05
C GLY A 86 6.62 -3.98 2.34
N ASN A 87 6.31 -5.25 2.56
CA ASN A 87 4.97 -5.70 2.95
C ASN A 87 5.06 -6.66 4.14
N VAL A 88 3.93 -6.95 4.77
CA VAL A 88 3.88 -7.83 5.95
C VAL A 88 4.07 -9.32 5.65
N TYR A 89 4.37 -9.72 4.40
CA TYR A 89 4.34 -11.14 3.99
C TYR A 89 5.50 -11.96 4.58
N VAL A 90 6.48 -11.29 5.16
CA VAL A 90 7.60 -11.92 5.86
C VAL A 90 7.18 -12.54 7.20
N TYR A 91 6.05 -12.10 7.76
CA TYR A 91 5.53 -12.61 9.03
C TYR A 91 4.63 -13.83 8.81
N GLY A 92 4.80 -14.85 9.65
CA GLY A 92 4.06 -16.10 9.57
C GLY A 92 2.65 -15.99 10.15
N GLU A 93 1.80 -16.95 9.81
CA GLU A 93 0.42 -17.06 10.29
C GLU A 93 0.30 -17.07 11.82
N HIS A 94 1.31 -17.60 12.51
CA HIS A 94 1.37 -17.73 13.96
C HIS A 94 2.20 -16.65 14.66
N THR A 95 2.72 -15.67 13.92
CA THR A 95 3.52 -14.58 14.49
C THR A 95 2.59 -13.60 15.23
N PRO A 96 2.70 -13.47 16.57
CA PRO A 96 1.82 -12.58 17.33
C PRO A 96 2.09 -11.12 16.99
N ALA A 97 1.03 -10.32 16.96
CA ALA A 97 1.11 -8.87 16.86
C ALA A 97 1.36 -8.22 18.25
N PRO A 98 1.90 -7.00 18.32
CA PRO A 98 2.31 -6.15 17.21
C PRO A 98 3.54 -6.67 16.45
N TRP A 99 3.65 -6.32 15.17
CA TRP A 99 4.83 -6.61 14.35
C TRP A 99 5.74 -5.38 14.27
N SER A 100 7.03 -5.61 14.46
CA SER A 100 8.09 -4.59 14.40
C SER A 100 9.26 -5.07 13.54
N GLU A 101 10.30 -4.26 13.44
CA GLU A 101 11.55 -4.62 12.76
C GLU A 101 12.34 -5.73 13.46
N GLU A 102 12.03 -6.00 14.73
CA GLU A 102 12.65 -7.07 15.53
C GLU A 102 11.85 -8.36 15.47
N THR A 103 10.63 -8.32 14.94
CA THR A 103 9.78 -9.49 14.79
C THR A 103 10.40 -10.47 13.78
N PRO A 104 10.61 -11.76 14.14
CA PRO A 104 11.18 -12.75 13.24
C PRO A 104 10.39 -12.92 11.93
N HIS A 105 11.13 -13.05 10.82
CA HIS A 105 10.57 -13.29 9.49
C HIS A 105 10.30 -14.78 9.27
N ASP A 106 9.30 -15.32 9.99
CA ASP A 106 9.00 -16.76 10.07
C ASP A 106 7.93 -17.24 9.07
N ALA A 107 7.65 -16.49 8.00
CA ALA A 107 6.72 -16.93 6.98
C ALA A 107 7.17 -18.25 6.31
N ALA A 108 6.34 -19.28 6.42
CA ALA A 108 6.59 -20.61 5.85
C ALA A 108 6.03 -20.81 4.44
N ASN A 109 5.19 -19.88 3.97
CA ASN A 109 4.59 -19.95 2.64
C ASN A 109 5.55 -19.42 1.55
N PRO A 110 5.45 -19.91 0.29
CA PRO A 110 6.37 -19.56 -0.79
C PRO A 110 6.61 -18.06 -1.02
N LEU A 111 5.56 -17.23 -1.10
CA LEU A 111 5.66 -15.78 -1.32
C LEU A 111 6.30 -15.07 -0.13
N GLY A 112 6.03 -15.53 1.09
CA GLY A 112 6.66 -15.00 2.31
C GLY A 112 8.14 -15.31 2.35
N GLN A 113 8.53 -16.56 2.05
CA GLN A 113 9.94 -16.97 1.95
C GLN A 113 10.68 -16.22 0.85
N LEU A 114 10.07 -15.99 -0.31
CA LEU A 114 10.65 -15.19 -1.39
C LEU A 114 10.89 -13.74 -0.95
N ARG A 115 9.95 -13.15 -0.20
CA ARG A 115 10.09 -11.79 0.33
C ARG A 115 11.19 -11.72 1.38
N ALA A 116 11.20 -12.66 2.33
CA ALA A 116 12.23 -12.75 3.37
C ALA A 116 13.63 -12.96 2.77
N GLY A 117 13.77 -13.85 1.80
CA GLY A 117 15.03 -14.10 1.08
C GLY A 117 15.50 -12.89 0.27
N MET A 118 14.58 -12.15 -0.36
CA MET A 118 14.91 -10.90 -1.05
C MET A 118 15.45 -9.85 -0.08
N GLU A 119 14.79 -9.64 1.06
CA GLU A 119 15.25 -8.69 2.07
C GLU A 119 16.59 -9.11 2.70
N GLN A 120 16.78 -10.42 2.95
CA GLN A 120 18.04 -10.97 3.42
C GLN A 120 19.18 -10.70 2.44
N SER A 121 18.92 -10.84 1.13
CA SER A 121 19.93 -10.52 0.11
C SER A 121 20.39 -9.07 0.19
N TYR A 122 19.52 -8.12 0.54
CA TYR A 122 19.91 -6.72 0.72
C TYR A 122 20.73 -6.50 1.98
N ARG A 123 20.39 -7.16 3.11
CA ARG A 123 21.20 -7.13 4.34
C ARG A 123 22.65 -7.56 4.07
N GLU A 124 22.84 -8.54 3.20
CA GLU A 124 24.15 -9.11 2.85
C GLU A 124 24.84 -8.40 1.67
N SER A 125 24.10 -7.58 0.91
CA SER A 125 24.56 -7.03 -0.37
C SER A 125 25.65 -5.94 -0.28
N GLY A 126 25.79 -5.31 0.89
CA GLY A 126 26.57 -4.09 1.09
C GLY A 126 25.95 -2.81 0.51
N VAL A 127 24.78 -2.90 -0.14
CA VAL A 127 24.04 -1.74 -0.66
C VAL A 127 23.28 -1.08 0.48
N GLN A 128 23.42 0.25 0.61
CA GLN A 128 22.62 0.99 1.58
C GLN A 128 21.13 0.84 1.25
N THR A 129 20.34 0.29 2.17
CA THR A 129 18.96 -0.12 1.90
C THR A 129 18.01 0.32 3.01
N VAL A 130 16.87 0.86 2.61
CA VAL A 130 15.71 1.08 3.47
C VAL A 130 14.57 0.17 3.01
N VAL A 131 14.05 -0.66 3.92
CA VAL A 131 12.77 -1.35 3.72
C VAL A 131 11.73 -0.57 4.51
N LEU A 132 10.77 0.03 3.81
CA LEU A 132 9.63 0.70 4.45
C LEU A 132 8.43 -0.26 4.39
N ARG A 133 8.19 -0.97 5.49
CA ARG A 133 7.19 -2.04 5.57
C ARG A 133 5.83 -1.49 5.96
N ALA A 134 4.80 -1.90 5.23
CA ALA A 134 3.43 -1.49 5.52
C ALA A 134 2.43 -2.63 5.29
N GLY A 135 1.21 -2.44 5.82
CA GLY A 135 0.07 -3.31 5.58
C GLY A 135 -0.57 -3.15 4.19
N ASP A 136 -1.84 -3.54 4.07
CA ASP A 136 -2.59 -3.42 2.81
C ASP A 136 -2.83 -1.94 2.42
N PHE A 137 -2.84 -1.67 1.12
CA PHE A 137 -2.87 -0.29 0.63
C PHE A 137 -4.28 0.28 0.48
N ILE A 138 -4.47 1.48 1.02
CA ILE A 138 -5.54 2.40 0.66
C ILE A 138 -4.98 3.38 -0.37
N ASP A 139 -5.66 3.51 -1.51
CA ASP A 139 -5.20 4.31 -2.64
C ASP A 139 -6.28 5.31 -3.05
N THR A 140 -5.87 6.42 -3.67
CA THR A 140 -6.77 7.49 -4.15
C THR A 140 -7.35 7.22 -5.54
N GLU A 141 -6.90 6.15 -6.20
CA GLU A 141 -7.41 5.74 -7.50
C GLU A 141 -7.45 4.21 -7.63
N ALA A 142 -8.16 3.72 -8.64
CA ALA A 142 -8.20 2.29 -8.95
C ALA A 142 -6.82 1.79 -9.41
N SER A 143 -6.14 1.02 -8.55
CA SER A 143 -4.80 0.51 -8.79
C SER A 143 -4.69 -1.01 -8.80
N GLY A 144 -5.83 -1.70 -8.72
CA GLY A 144 -5.93 -3.15 -8.74
C GLY A 144 -5.58 -3.82 -7.41
N ASN A 145 -5.68 -3.11 -6.29
CA ASN A 145 -5.47 -3.62 -4.94
C ASN A 145 -6.75 -4.34 -4.42
N TRP A 146 -6.73 -4.79 -3.17
CA TRP A 146 -7.89 -5.45 -2.57
C TRP A 146 -9.07 -4.49 -2.40
N LEU A 147 -8.79 -3.26 -1.98
CA LEU A 147 -9.78 -2.23 -1.70
C LEU A 147 -10.63 -1.90 -2.93
N ASP A 148 -10.00 -1.55 -4.06
CA ASP A 148 -10.70 -1.13 -5.27
C ASP A 148 -11.31 -2.29 -6.07
N ARG A 149 -10.65 -3.46 -6.12
CA ARG A 149 -11.14 -4.58 -6.93
C ARG A 149 -12.19 -5.43 -6.23
N MET A 150 -12.11 -5.57 -4.91
CA MET A 150 -12.95 -6.52 -4.17
C MET A 150 -13.90 -5.84 -3.20
N MET A 151 -13.43 -4.82 -2.47
CA MET A 151 -14.15 -4.30 -1.31
C MET A 151 -15.17 -3.22 -1.65
N LEU A 152 -14.73 -2.20 -2.40
CA LEU A 152 -15.52 -1.02 -2.78
C LEU A 152 -16.48 -1.20 -4.00
N PRO A 153 -16.32 -2.15 -4.94
CA PRO A 153 -17.22 -2.24 -6.11
C PRO A 153 -18.70 -2.42 -5.80
N SER A 154 -19.04 -2.92 -4.61
CA SER A 154 -20.43 -3.08 -4.16
C SER A 154 -20.97 -1.86 -3.40
N LEU A 155 -20.16 -0.83 -3.15
CA LEU A 155 -20.55 0.37 -2.41
C LEU A 155 -21.71 1.15 -3.06
N PRO A 156 -21.86 1.21 -4.40
CA PRO A 156 -23.06 1.78 -5.02
C PRO A 156 -24.35 1.00 -4.68
N LYS A 157 -24.25 -0.22 -4.17
CA LYS A 157 -25.38 -1.06 -3.73
C LYS A 157 -25.49 -1.12 -2.20
N ASP A 158 -24.92 -0.15 -1.50
CA ASP A 158 -24.95 -0.04 -0.04
C ASP A 158 -24.35 -1.26 0.66
N ARG A 159 -23.27 -1.80 0.06
CA ARG A 159 -22.58 -3.00 0.53
C ARG A 159 -21.07 -2.81 0.50
N PHE A 160 -20.39 -3.28 1.54
CA PHE A 160 -18.94 -3.36 1.61
C PHE A 160 -18.52 -4.83 1.72
N THR A 161 -17.68 -5.31 0.80
CA THR A 161 -17.24 -6.71 0.82
C THR A 161 -15.91 -6.83 1.54
N TYR A 162 -15.80 -7.63 2.58
CA TYR A 162 -14.54 -7.83 3.32
C TYR A 162 -13.96 -9.23 3.07
N PRO A 163 -12.65 -9.40 2.81
CA PRO A 163 -12.10 -10.69 2.40
C PRO A 163 -12.08 -11.78 3.48
N GLY A 164 -11.98 -11.43 4.77
CA GLY A 164 -11.84 -12.42 5.84
C GLY A 164 -12.75 -12.16 7.04
N ARG A 165 -12.18 -12.24 8.24
CA ARG A 165 -12.84 -11.89 9.50
C ARG A 165 -12.97 -10.36 9.62
N PRO A 166 -14.19 -9.81 9.74
CA PRO A 166 -14.37 -8.37 9.79
C PRO A 166 -14.14 -7.77 11.19
N ASP A 167 -14.07 -8.62 12.22
CA ASP A 167 -14.01 -8.27 13.64
C ASP A 167 -12.59 -8.18 14.21
N ILE A 168 -11.56 -8.32 13.35
CA ILE A 168 -10.16 -8.36 13.77
C ILE A 168 -9.37 -7.14 13.27
N PRO A 169 -8.35 -6.70 14.01
CA PRO A 169 -7.46 -5.63 13.55
C PRO A 169 -6.67 -6.07 12.32
N HIS A 170 -6.56 -5.16 11.34
CA HIS A 170 -5.81 -5.35 10.11
C HIS A 170 -4.95 -4.11 9.83
N ALA A 171 -3.71 -4.32 9.39
CA ALA A 171 -2.79 -3.23 9.08
C ALA A 171 -3.10 -2.63 7.70
N TRP A 172 -3.30 -1.31 7.65
CA TRP A 172 -3.55 -0.56 6.42
C TRP A 172 -2.55 0.59 6.27
N ALA A 173 -2.24 0.96 5.04
CA ALA A 173 -1.42 2.13 4.75
C ALA A 173 -2.00 2.95 3.61
N TYR A 174 -2.24 4.23 3.88
CA TYR A 174 -2.62 5.18 2.85
C TYR A 174 -1.41 5.54 1.99
N LEU A 175 -1.46 5.21 0.71
CA LEU A 175 -0.30 5.31 -0.19
C LEU A 175 0.32 6.72 -0.28
N PRO A 176 -0.45 7.82 -0.32
CA PRO A 176 0.12 9.17 -0.24
C PRO A 176 0.96 9.41 1.02
N ASP A 177 0.53 8.89 2.17
CA ASP A 177 1.26 9.04 3.43
C ASP A 177 2.50 8.15 3.46
N LEU A 178 2.37 6.89 3.04
CA LEU A 178 3.48 5.97 2.94
C LEU A 178 4.58 6.51 1.99
N ALA A 179 4.18 7.15 0.89
CA ALA A 179 5.12 7.77 -0.04
C ALA A 179 5.78 9.03 0.52
N ARG A 180 5.05 9.86 1.29
CA ARG A 180 5.63 11.00 2.04
C ARG A 180 6.66 10.52 3.05
N ALA A 181 6.34 9.48 3.81
CA ALA A 181 7.25 8.81 4.74
C ALA A 181 8.51 8.32 4.01
N ALA A 182 8.35 7.68 2.85
CA ALA A 182 9.47 7.25 2.02
C ALA A 182 10.39 8.41 1.60
N ALA A 183 9.83 9.54 1.18
CA ALA A 183 10.60 10.73 0.80
C ALA A 183 11.33 11.37 2.01
N GLU A 184 10.67 11.41 3.18
CA GLU A 184 11.26 11.93 4.42
C GLU A 184 12.43 11.07 4.90
N ILE A 185 12.26 9.74 4.95
CA ILE A 185 13.32 8.80 5.32
C ILE A 185 14.46 8.84 4.29
N ALA A 186 14.14 8.87 2.99
CA ALA A 186 15.14 9.03 1.93
C ALA A 186 15.97 10.32 2.08
N GLY A 187 15.37 11.38 2.64
CA GLY A 187 16.04 12.63 2.99
C GLY A 187 17.21 12.45 3.96
N GLN A 188 17.20 11.38 4.74
CA GLN A 188 18.12 11.09 5.83
C GLN A 188 19.22 10.08 5.44
N LYS A 189 19.39 9.79 4.14
CA LYS A 189 20.39 8.85 3.59
C LYS A 189 21.74 8.86 4.35
N GLU A 190 22.32 10.04 4.60
CA GLU A 190 23.65 10.16 5.21
C GLU A 190 23.72 9.76 6.69
N SER A 191 22.59 9.76 7.41
CA SER A 191 22.52 9.36 8.83
C SER A 191 22.00 7.94 9.03
N LEU A 192 21.50 7.29 7.97
CA LEU A 192 20.93 5.95 8.05
C LEU A 192 22.02 4.87 8.02
N PRO A 193 21.87 3.79 8.81
CA PRO A 193 22.70 2.60 8.69
C PRO A 193 22.68 1.98 7.28
N ALA A 194 23.61 1.06 7.02
CA ALA A 194 23.68 0.32 5.77
C ALA A 194 22.37 -0.45 5.46
N PHE A 195 21.69 -0.96 6.47
CA PHE A 195 20.38 -1.56 6.30
C PHE A 195 19.45 -1.03 7.39
N THR A 196 18.30 -0.48 6.97
CA THR A 196 17.27 0.03 7.86
C THR A 196 15.94 -0.59 7.47
N ASP A 197 15.40 -1.48 8.30
CA ASP A 197 13.97 -1.83 8.25
C ASP A 197 13.21 -0.78 9.05
N VAL A 198 12.01 -0.39 8.58
CA VAL A 198 11.13 0.56 9.25
C VAL A 198 9.69 0.11 9.04
N THR A 199 8.96 -0.13 10.13
CA THR A 199 7.52 -0.39 10.07
C THR A 199 6.75 0.92 10.03
N PHE A 200 5.90 1.07 9.01
CA PHE A 200 4.94 2.15 8.90
C PHE A 200 3.60 1.68 9.44
N ALA A 201 3.27 2.08 10.67
CA ALA A 201 2.06 1.66 11.38
C ALA A 201 0.78 1.92 10.58
N GLY A 202 0.69 3.07 9.90
CA GLY A 202 -0.47 3.45 9.10
C GLY A 202 -1.74 3.47 9.95
N TYR A 203 -2.72 2.65 9.58
CA TYR A 203 -3.95 2.46 10.34
C TYR A 203 -4.12 1.01 10.76
N THR A 204 -4.68 0.81 11.96
CA THR A 204 -5.18 -0.48 12.41
C THR A 204 -6.70 -0.44 12.36
N LEU A 205 -7.29 -1.03 11.32
CA LEU A 205 -8.74 -0.99 11.08
C LEU A 205 -9.27 -2.40 10.83
N SER A 206 -10.38 -2.73 11.47
CA SER A 206 -11.16 -3.92 11.17
C SER A 206 -12.10 -3.68 9.97
N GLY A 207 -12.68 -4.75 9.44
CA GLY A 207 -13.69 -4.64 8.40
C GLY A 207 -14.94 -3.91 8.90
N ASP A 208 -15.30 -4.11 10.17
CA ASP A 208 -16.41 -3.43 10.84
C ASP A 208 -16.14 -1.92 10.94
N ASP A 209 -14.94 -1.50 11.36
CA ASP A 209 -14.54 -0.09 11.43
C ASP A 209 -14.66 0.59 10.05
N MET A 210 -14.17 -0.08 9.00
CA MET A 210 -14.25 0.46 7.64
C MET A 210 -15.68 0.58 7.15
N ALA A 211 -16.58 -0.35 7.49
CA ALA A 211 -17.98 -0.28 7.11
C ALA A 211 -18.73 0.84 7.83
N GLU A 212 -18.42 1.08 9.11
CA GLU A 212 -18.94 2.20 9.88
C GLU A 212 -18.47 3.54 9.28
N MET A 213 -17.17 3.71 9.04
CA MET A 213 -16.63 4.91 8.39
C MET A 213 -17.26 5.15 7.01
N LEU A 214 -17.43 4.12 6.20
CA LEU A 214 -18.11 4.23 4.90
C LEU A 214 -19.59 4.63 5.05
N SER A 215 -20.25 4.19 6.13
CA SER A 215 -21.63 4.58 6.42
C SER A 215 -21.72 6.06 6.73
N ASP A 216 -20.82 6.58 7.56
CA ASP A 216 -20.72 8.00 7.88
C ASP A 216 -20.38 8.86 6.66
N ILE A 217 -19.36 8.45 5.89
CA ILE A 217 -18.93 9.14 4.66
C ILE A 217 -20.08 9.24 3.65
N THR A 218 -20.85 8.16 3.49
CA THR A 218 -21.93 8.12 2.49
C THR A 218 -23.28 8.62 3.00
N GLY A 219 -23.45 8.78 4.31
CA GLY A 219 -24.73 9.06 4.96
C GLY A 219 -25.78 7.96 4.75
N ARG A 220 -25.36 6.71 4.60
CA ARG A 220 -26.20 5.53 4.33
C ARG A 220 -25.72 4.36 5.17
N ASP A 221 -26.63 3.47 5.54
CA ASP A 221 -26.26 2.20 6.19
C ASP A 221 -25.56 1.27 5.18
N ILE A 222 -24.25 1.07 5.34
CA ILE A 222 -23.44 0.20 4.47
C ILE A 222 -23.37 -1.18 5.08
N ALA A 223 -24.05 -2.15 4.46
CA ALA A 223 -24.06 -3.52 4.93
C ALA A 223 -22.72 -4.23 4.63
N LEU A 224 -21.99 -4.60 5.68
CA LEU A 224 -20.81 -5.45 5.56
C LEU A 224 -21.20 -6.86 5.10
N ARG A 225 -20.42 -7.40 4.15
CA ARG A 225 -20.55 -8.76 3.62
C ARG A 225 -19.20 -9.42 3.54
N ARG A 226 -19.08 -10.64 4.06
CA ARG A 226 -17.87 -11.44 3.89
C ARG A 226 -17.77 -11.96 2.46
N MET A 227 -16.58 -11.92 1.89
CA MET A 227 -16.27 -12.50 0.59
C MET A 227 -16.35 -14.03 0.68
N SER A 228 -16.94 -14.66 -0.35
CA SER A 228 -16.81 -16.11 -0.52
C SER A 228 -15.51 -16.44 -1.24
N TRP A 229 -14.67 -17.28 -0.64
CA TRP A 229 -13.45 -17.78 -1.26
C TRP A 229 -13.68 -19.00 -2.18
N LEU A 230 -14.87 -19.60 -2.15
CA LEU A 230 -15.20 -20.79 -2.95
C LEU A 230 -14.92 -20.60 -4.46
N PRO A 231 -15.30 -19.48 -5.11
CA PRO A 231 -14.98 -19.27 -6.52
C PRO A 231 -13.47 -19.27 -6.79
N VAL A 232 -12.67 -18.68 -5.91
CA VAL A 232 -11.21 -18.65 -6.03
C VAL A 232 -10.63 -20.05 -5.83
N GLN A 233 -11.12 -20.79 -4.83
CA GLN A 233 -10.71 -22.18 -4.56
C GLN A 233 -10.96 -23.10 -5.76
N VAL A 234 -12.17 -23.05 -6.33
CA VAL A 234 -12.56 -23.86 -7.50
C VAL A 234 -11.76 -23.48 -8.75
N ALA A 235 -11.49 -22.19 -8.98
CA ALA A 235 -10.73 -21.74 -10.14
C ALA A 235 -9.21 -21.93 -10.01
N SER A 236 -8.70 -22.07 -8.78
CA SER A 236 -7.25 -22.12 -8.49
C SER A 236 -6.43 -23.15 -9.28
N PRO A 237 -6.93 -24.34 -9.68
CA PRO A 237 -6.15 -25.31 -10.45
C PRO A 237 -5.73 -24.80 -11.84
N VAL A 238 -6.48 -23.86 -12.42
CA VAL A 238 -6.23 -23.29 -13.76
C VAL A 238 -5.93 -21.80 -13.72
N TRP A 239 -5.97 -21.18 -12.53
CA TRP A 239 -5.73 -19.76 -12.33
C TRP A 239 -4.56 -19.55 -11.36
N PRO A 240 -3.33 -19.37 -11.87
CA PRO A 240 -2.12 -19.23 -11.05
C PRO A 240 -2.23 -18.11 -10.01
N LEU A 241 -2.80 -16.96 -10.38
CA LEU A 241 -3.03 -15.86 -9.43
C LEU A 241 -3.98 -16.29 -8.30
N GLY A 242 -5.00 -17.10 -8.58
CA GLY A 242 -5.90 -17.63 -7.56
C GLY A 242 -5.17 -18.45 -6.49
N ARG A 243 -4.14 -19.23 -6.87
CA ARG A 243 -3.30 -19.95 -5.90
C ARG A 243 -2.54 -19.00 -4.99
N SER A 244 -1.90 -17.97 -5.55
CA SER A 244 -1.19 -16.95 -4.78
C SER A 244 -2.13 -16.17 -3.83
N LEU A 245 -3.37 -15.89 -4.26
CA LEU A 245 -4.35 -15.23 -3.40
C LEU A 245 -4.80 -16.13 -2.24
N LEU A 246 -4.96 -17.44 -2.47
CA LEU A 246 -5.29 -18.40 -1.41
C LEU A 246 -4.13 -18.61 -0.44
N GLU A 247 -2.90 -18.57 -0.94
CA GLU A 247 -1.69 -18.66 -0.11
C GLU A 247 -1.64 -17.52 0.91
N MET A 248 -1.89 -16.27 0.48
CA MET A 248 -1.87 -15.09 1.36
C MET A 248 -3.18 -14.88 2.11
N ARG A 249 -4.16 -15.78 1.99
CA ARG A 249 -5.49 -15.62 2.59
C ARG A 249 -5.40 -15.49 4.12
N TYR A 250 -4.47 -16.19 4.77
CA TYR A 250 -4.36 -16.24 6.23
C TYR A 250 -4.29 -14.84 6.85
N LEU A 251 -3.66 -13.86 6.17
CA LEU A 251 -3.57 -12.48 6.64
C LEU A 251 -4.95 -11.84 6.89
N TRP A 252 -6.00 -12.26 6.18
CA TRP A 252 -7.37 -11.77 6.38
C TRP A 252 -8.09 -12.44 7.57
N ASP A 253 -7.51 -13.49 8.14
CA ASP A 253 -8.05 -14.24 9.27
C ASP A 253 -7.12 -14.15 10.51
N THR A 254 -5.92 -13.56 10.39
CA THR A 254 -4.93 -13.30 11.45
C THR A 254 -4.97 -11.84 11.92
N PRO A 255 -5.22 -11.53 13.20
CA PRO A 255 -5.18 -10.16 13.71
C PRO A 255 -3.75 -9.61 13.67
N HIS A 256 -3.53 -8.46 13.04
CA HIS A 256 -2.19 -7.88 12.91
C HIS A 256 -2.18 -6.35 12.77
N TRP A 257 -1.14 -5.74 13.34
CA TRP A 257 -0.80 -4.32 13.23
C TRP A 257 0.70 -4.12 13.41
N LEU A 258 1.21 -2.97 12.99
CA LEU A 258 2.63 -2.64 12.99
C LEU A 258 2.96 -1.62 14.10
N GLU A 259 4.11 -1.76 14.75
CA GLU A 259 4.66 -0.75 15.65
C GLU A 259 5.19 0.47 14.88
N SER A 260 5.31 1.62 15.55
CA SER A 260 5.79 2.87 14.95
C SER A 260 7.06 3.44 15.58
N ASP A 261 7.61 2.88 16.66
CA ASP A 261 8.67 3.52 17.45
C ASP A 261 9.86 4.02 16.62
N ARG A 262 10.37 3.19 15.71
CA ARG A 262 11.47 3.59 14.81
C ARG A 262 11.02 4.62 13.79
N PHE A 263 9.82 4.47 13.23
CA PHE A 263 9.25 5.45 12.30
C PHE A 263 9.08 6.83 12.96
N ASP A 264 8.54 6.87 14.18
CA ASP A 264 8.30 8.10 14.94
C ASP A 264 9.61 8.79 15.33
N THR A 265 10.67 7.99 15.57
CA THR A 265 12.02 8.52 15.77
C THR A 265 12.58 9.16 14.50
N LEU A 266 12.37 8.53 13.34
CA LEU A 266 12.87 9.02 12.05
C LEU A 266 12.03 10.19 11.51
N CYS A 267 10.73 10.22 11.77
CA CYS A 267 9.78 11.18 11.21
C CYS A 267 8.91 11.81 12.32
N PRO A 268 9.50 12.49 13.32
CA PRO A 268 8.78 12.94 14.53
C PRO A 268 7.74 14.03 14.29
N ARG A 269 7.71 14.62 13.09
CA ARG A 269 6.74 15.65 12.68
C ARG A 269 5.77 15.13 11.62
N PHE A 270 5.79 13.83 11.35
CA PHE A 270 4.90 13.24 10.37
C PHE A 270 3.45 13.35 10.85
N ALA A 271 2.63 14.04 10.06
CA ALA A 271 1.20 14.13 10.29
C ALA A 271 0.49 13.14 9.34
N PRO A 272 -0.09 12.05 9.85
CA PRO A 272 -0.89 11.13 9.03
C PRO A 272 -2.21 11.79 8.62
N THR A 273 -2.72 11.39 7.47
CA THR A 273 -4.07 11.72 7.01
C THR A 273 -5.08 11.00 7.93
N PRO A 274 -6.19 11.64 8.35
CA PRO A 274 -7.23 10.93 9.09
C PRO A 274 -7.81 9.75 8.28
N PRO A 275 -8.12 8.61 8.91
CA PRO A 275 -8.58 7.42 8.19
C PRO A 275 -9.88 7.66 7.41
N GLU A 276 -10.81 8.47 7.93
CA GLU A 276 -12.06 8.84 7.26
C GLU A 276 -11.80 9.62 5.98
N GLU A 277 -10.82 10.52 5.99
CA GLU A 277 -10.42 11.28 4.81
C GLU A 277 -9.76 10.37 3.77
N ALA A 278 -8.87 9.47 4.21
CA ALA A 278 -8.23 8.50 3.33
C ALA A 278 -9.25 7.57 2.67
N LEU A 279 -10.20 7.03 3.45
CA LEU A 279 -11.29 6.18 2.96
C LEU A 279 -12.26 6.95 2.05
N ALA A 280 -12.59 8.21 2.35
CA ALA A 280 -13.46 9.02 1.51
C ALA A 280 -12.84 9.26 0.13
N ARG A 281 -11.55 9.60 0.09
CA ARG A 281 -10.80 9.77 -1.16
C ARG A 281 -10.73 8.45 -1.94
N ALA A 282 -10.44 7.34 -1.26
CA ALA A 282 -10.40 6.01 -1.87
C ALA A 282 -11.78 5.59 -2.40
N ALA A 283 -12.86 5.85 -1.67
CA ALA A 283 -14.22 5.48 -2.06
C ALA A 283 -14.77 6.37 -3.18
N GLY A 284 -14.19 7.55 -3.42
CA GLY A 284 -14.65 8.56 -4.38
C GLY A 284 -15.19 8.02 -5.71
N PRO A 285 -14.47 7.15 -6.44
CA PRO A 285 -14.93 6.58 -7.70
C PRO A 285 -16.23 5.74 -7.61
N TRP A 286 -16.57 5.23 -6.42
CA TRP A 286 -17.75 4.42 -6.16
C TRP A 286 -18.87 5.16 -5.42
N LEU A 287 -18.62 6.40 -5.00
CA LEU A 287 -19.65 7.24 -4.40
C LEU A 287 -20.63 7.66 -5.49
N LYS A 288 -21.91 7.31 -5.34
CA LYS A 288 -22.97 7.89 -6.17
C LYS A 288 -22.96 9.42 -5.97
N PRO A 289 -23.14 10.23 -7.03
CA PRO A 289 -23.39 11.65 -6.83
C PRO A 289 -24.57 11.79 -5.87
N ALA A 290 -24.40 12.60 -4.83
CA ALA A 290 -25.44 12.81 -3.82
C ALA A 290 -26.76 13.13 -4.52
N ARG A 291 -27.81 12.31 -4.28
CA ARG A 291 -29.17 12.67 -4.69
C ARG A 291 -29.47 14.00 -4.01
N LYS A 292 -29.52 15.10 -4.77
CA LYS A 292 -30.02 16.38 -4.27
C LYS A 292 -31.38 16.09 -3.65
N ARG A 293 -31.47 16.11 -2.31
CA ARG A 293 -32.76 16.13 -1.62
C ARG A 293 -33.39 17.46 -2.00
N CYS A 294 -34.22 17.45 -3.05
CA CYS A 294 -35.10 18.55 -3.35
C CYS A 294 -36.06 18.64 -2.17
N ARG A 295 -35.77 19.50 -1.19
CA ARG A 295 -36.75 19.92 -0.20
C ARG A 295 -37.78 20.73 -0.98
N THR A 296 -38.80 20.08 -1.52
CA THR A 296 -40.02 20.73 -1.95
C THR A 296 -40.65 21.34 -0.70
N HIS A 297 -40.32 22.58 -0.39
CA HIS A 297 -41.20 23.43 0.39
C HIS A 297 -42.48 23.58 -0.43
N SER A 298 -43.53 22.84 -0.04
CA SER A 298 -44.86 23.11 -0.55
C SER A 298 -45.28 24.48 -0.04
N MET A 299 -45.04 25.53 -0.81
CA MET A 299 -45.75 26.79 -0.63
C MET A 299 -47.22 26.49 -0.88
N ARG A 300 -48.02 26.47 0.20
CA ARG A 300 -49.48 26.54 0.11
C ARG A 300 -49.81 27.86 -0.60
N ARG A 301 -50.36 27.76 -1.81
CA ARG A 301 -51.00 28.90 -2.49
C ARG A 301 -52.22 29.28 -1.68
N SER A 302 -52.20 30.48 -1.09
CA SER A 302 -53.39 31.13 -0.56
C SER A 302 -54.21 31.64 -1.76
N THR A 303 -55.35 31.01 -2.01
CA THR A 303 -56.41 31.56 -2.87
C THR A 303 -57.39 32.31 -1.99
N GLN A 304 -57.36 33.64 -2.06
CA GLN A 304 -58.54 34.47 -1.77
C GLN A 304 -58.62 35.57 -2.84
N THR A 305 -59.63 35.45 -3.68
CA THR A 305 -60.14 36.49 -4.56
C THR A 305 -61.57 36.80 -4.11
N THR A 306 -61.87 38.11 -4.03
CA THR A 306 -63.19 38.78 -4.09
C THR A 306 -64.10 38.71 -2.86
N LEU A 307 -64.30 39.84 -2.18
CA LEU A 307 -65.21 40.94 -2.57
C LEU A 307 -64.62 42.30 -2.20
#